data_AF-A0A7W0K231-F1
#
_entry.id   AF-A0A7W0K231-F1
#
_cell.length_a   1.000
_cell.length_b   1.000
_cell.length_c   1.000
_cell.angle_alpha   90.00
_cell.angle_beta   90.00
_cell.angle_gamma   90.00
#
_symmetry.space_group_name_H-M   'P 1'
#
loop_
_entity.id
_entity.type
_entity.pdbx_description
1 polymer ?
#
loop_
_entity_poly.entity_id
_entity_poly.type
_entity_poly.pdbx_seq_one_letter_code
_entity_poly.pdbx_strand_id
1 'polypeptide(L)'
;MTNDQVPASPPAPLDPESSRFGRVDEQGHVFVVTEEGERIVGQWPQGDPSAALAFYRKRYDGLAIEVDLLEQRIKAGALSPEEAASSVAKVRQHVNEAQVVGDLRALLSRLDAVQPLIDRARERRKAERAAKAIEAKRAKEKLVAEAEGLAAGNDWRNGATRLRELLASWKALPRIDKTQDDALWHRFSSARTTYT
;
A
#
# COMPACT_ATOMS: atom_id res chain seq x y z
N MET A 1 -27.49 46.25 17.48
CA MET A 1 -26.95 45.75 18.77
C MET A 1 -28.18 45.37 19.59
N THR A 2 -28.63 44.14 19.72
CA THR A 2 -27.99 42.82 19.69
C THR A 2 -29.09 41.85 19.28
N ASN A 3 -28.90 41.11 18.17
CA ASN A 3 -29.83 40.07 17.75
C ASN A 3 -29.56 38.86 18.65
N ASP A 4 -30.27 38.81 19.77
CA ASP A 4 -30.30 37.69 20.70
C ASP A 4 -31.11 36.56 20.06
N GLN A 5 -30.44 35.76 19.24
CA GLN A 5 -31.04 34.58 18.63
C GLN A 5 -30.45 33.34 19.29
N VAL A 6 -31.15 32.90 20.33
CA VAL A 6 -31.05 31.57 20.93
C VAL A 6 -31.30 30.52 19.84
N PRO A 7 -30.42 29.54 19.57
CA PRO A 7 -30.84 28.36 18.83
C PRO A 7 -31.50 27.39 19.82
N ALA A 8 -32.77 27.10 19.56
CA ALA A 8 -33.63 26.25 20.36
C ALA A 8 -33.12 24.80 20.46
N SER A 9 -33.30 24.22 21.66
CA SER A 9 -33.13 22.78 21.97
C SER A 9 -34.30 21.93 21.44
N PRO A 10 -34.17 20.58 21.40
CA PRO A 10 -34.51 19.73 20.25
C PRO A 10 -35.96 19.21 20.23
N PRO A 11 -36.52 18.86 19.05
CA PRO A 11 -37.67 17.96 18.98
C PRO A 11 -37.27 16.49 18.73
N ALA A 12 -38.20 15.61 19.15
CA ALA A 12 -38.09 14.21 19.53
C ALA A 12 -37.73 13.19 18.42
N PRO A 13 -37.32 11.95 18.77
CA PRO A 13 -36.70 11.00 17.86
C PRO A 13 -37.73 10.26 17.00
N LEU A 14 -37.57 10.36 15.68
CA LEU A 14 -38.21 9.48 14.71
C LEU A 14 -37.26 8.30 14.45
N ASP A 15 -37.70 7.09 14.82
CA ASP A 15 -37.09 5.77 14.64
C ASP A 15 -35.72 5.51 15.31
N PRO A 16 -35.64 4.68 16.37
CA PRO A 16 -34.40 4.45 17.14
C PRO A 16 -33.26 3.76 16.36
N GLU A 17 -33.54 3.10 15.23
CA GLU A 17 -32.52 2.42 14.41
C GLU A 17 -32.03 3.27 13.22
N SER A 18 -32.90 4.08 12.61
CA SER A 18 -32.51 5.01 11.54
C SER A 18 -31.85 6.29 12.07
N SER A 19 -32.13 6.65 13.32
CA SER A 19 -31.56 7.80 14.03
C SER A 19 -30.12 7.60 14.54
N ARG A 20 -29.56 6.38 14.51
CA ARG A 20 -28.22 6.11 15.07
C ARG A 20 -27.09 6.87 14.35
N PHE A 21 -27.24 7.09 13.04
CA PHE A 21 -26.18 7.66 12.21
C PHE A 21 -26.65 8.79 11.29
N GLY A 22 -27.97 9.08 11.23
CA GLY A 22 -28.55 10.03 10.29
C GLY A 22 -29.68 10.85 10.89
N ARG A 23 -29.64 12.15 10.69
CA ARG A 23 -30.66 13.11 11.15
C ARG A 23 -31.04 14.04 10.00
N VAL A 24 -32.30 14.44 9.91
CA VAL A 24 -32.76 15.47 8.96
C VAL A 24 -33.43 16.59 9.74
N ASP A 25 -33.13 17.85 9.44
CA ASP A 25 -33.82 19.00 10.04
C ASP A 25 -35.09 19.43 9.26
N GLU A 26 -35.86 20.35 9.82
CA GLU A 26 -37.10 20.86 9.21
C GLU A 26 -36.84 21.71 7.95
N GLN A 27 -35.60 22.15 7.73
CA GLN A 27 -35.16 22.82 6.50
C GLN A 27 -34.70 21.83 5.41
N GLY A 28 -34.76 20.52 5.70
CA GLY A 28 -34.36 19.44 4.80
C GLY A 28 -32.86 19.16 4.80
N HIS A 29 -32.04 19.74 5.67
CA HIS A 29 -30.63 19.37 5.77
C HIS A 29 -30.47 17.99 6.38
N VAL A 30 -29.68 17.16 5.72
CA VAL A 30 -29.32 15.83 6.19
C VAL A 30 -27.96 15.91 6.87
N PHE A 31 -27.91 15.43 8.09
CA PHE A 31 -26.74 15.32 8.95
C PHE A 31 -26.36 13.86 9.10
N VAL A 32 -25.07 13.58 9.07
CA VAL A 32 -24.50 12.33 9.56
C VAL A 32 -24.07 12.54 11.01
N VAL A 33 -24.55 11.66 11.89
CA VAL A 33 -24.15 11.66 13.30
C VAL A 33 -22.96 10.72 13.43
N THR A 34 -21.81 11.28 13.77
CA THR A 34 -20.58 10.53 14.08
C THR A 34 -20.20 10.77 15.54
N GLU A 35 -19.32 9.95 16.12
CA GLU A 35 -18.83 10.22 17.49
C GLU A 35 -18.06 11.55 17.60
N GLU A 36 -17.55 12.08 16.50
CA GLU A 36 -16.83 13.36 16.45
C GLU A 36 -17.77 14.57 16.32
N GLY A 37 -19.07 14.33 16.10
CA GLY A 37 -20.10 15.36 15.98
C GLY A 37 -21.07 15.14 14.81
N GLU A 38 -22.00 16.08 14.68
CA GLU A 38 -22.95 16.14 13.56
C GLU A 38 -22.29 16.85 12.37
N ARG A 39 -22.30 16.23 11.19
CA ARG A 39 -21.82 16.85 9.94
C ARG A 39 -22.92 16.92 8.90
N ILE A 40 -23.11 18.08 8.29
CA ILE A 40 -24.05 18.25 7.17
C ILE A 40 -23.50 17.51 5.95
N VAL A 41 -24.26 16.54 5.45
CA VAL A 41 -23.93 15.79 4.23
C VAL A 41 -24.70 16.29 3.01
N GLY A 42 -25.77 17.06 3.20
CA GLY A 42 -26.43 17.72 2.09
C GLY A 42 -27.80 18.25 2.49
N GLN A 43 -28.55 18.71 1.49
CA GLN A 43 -29.90 19.24 1.68
C GLN A 43 -30.87 18.53 0.73
N TRP A 44 -32.03 18.17 1.25
CA TRP A 44 -33.15 17.58 0.53
C TRP A 44 -34.37 18.51 0.62
N PRO A 45 -34.48 19.50 -0.28
CA PRO A 45 -35.47 20.57 -0.17
C PRO A 45 -36.92 20.14 -0.49
N GLN A 46 -37.16 18.97 -1.09
CA GLN A 46 -38.51 18.43 -1.32
C GLN A 46 -38.55 16.89 -1.28
N GLY A 47 -39.26 16.32 -0.32
CA GLY A 47 -39.55 14.89 -0.25
C GLY A 47 -39.63 14.36 1.17
N ASP A 48 -39.87 13.05 1.29
CA ASP A 48 -39.95 12.37 2.57
C ASP A 48 -38.54 12.21 3.22
N PRO A 49 -38.34 12.59 4.49
CA PRO A 49 -37.05 12.48 5.18
C PRO A 49 -36.48 11.06 5.18
N SER A 50 -37.34 10.04 5.24
CA SER A 50 -36.89 8.64 5.20
C SER A 50 -36.31 8.27 3.84
N ALA A 51 -36.83 8.83 2.74
CA ALA A 51 -36.31 8.62 1.39
C ALA A 51 -34.93 9.27 1.20
N ALA A 52 -34.71 10.44 1.80
CA ALA A 52 -33.40 11.09 1.82
C ALA A 52 -32.37 10.21 2.55
N LEU A 53 -32.69 9.72 3.74
CA LEU A 53 -31.82 8.82 4.50
C LEU A 53 -31.51 7.52 3.73
N ALA A 54 -32.50 6.92 3.07
CA ALA A 54 -32.31 5.73 2.24
C ALA A 54 -31.36 6.01 1.06
N PHE A 55 -31.43 7.18 0.44
CA PHE A 55 -30.54 7.58 -0.65
C PHE A 55 -29.08 7.71 -0.17
N TYR A 56 -28.86 8.38 0.96
CA TYR A 56 -27.52 8.53 1.55
C TYR A 56 -26.97 7.20 2.11
N ARG A 57 -27.82 6.32 2.62
CA ARG A 57 -27.44 4.95 3.04
C ARG A 57 -27.03 4.09 1.84
N LYS A 58 -27.76 4.19 0.72
CA LYS A 58 -27.38 3.48 -0.52
C LYS A 58 -26.00 3.91 -1.05
N ARG A 59 -25.63 5.19 -0.86
CA ARG A 59 -24.26 5.64 -1.17
C ARG A 59 -23.22 5.07 -0.21
N TYR A 60 -23.55 4.98 1.08
CA TYR A 60 -22.70 4.27 2.06
C TYR A 60 -22.51 2.80 1.67
N ASP A 61 -23.56 2.08 1.25
CA ASP A 61 -23.45 0.68 0.81
C ASP A 61 -22.48 0.53 -0.37
N GLY A 62 -22.49 1.47 -1.32
CA GLY A 62 -21.53 1.50 -2.42
C GLY A 62 -20.08 1.62 -1.95
N LEU A 63 -19.82 2.52 -0.99
CA LEU A 63 -18.50 2.68 -0.37
C LEU A 63 -18.08 1.45 0.44
N ALA A 64 -19.02 0.85 1.17
CA ALA A 64 -18.77 -0.35 1.95
C ALA A 64 -18.34 -1.51 1.05
N ILE A 65 -19.01 -1.70 -0.09
CA ILE A 65 -18.63 -2.71 -1.10
C ILE A 65 -17.24 -2.43 -1.66
N GLU A 66 -16.90 -1.16 -1.95
CA GLU A 66 -15.57 -0.78 -2.44
C GLU A 66 -14.48 -1.12 -1.41
N VAL A 67 -14.70 -0.80 -0.13
CA VAL A 67 -13.79 -1.14 0.97
C VAL A 67 -13.65 -2.65 1.10
N ASP A 68 -14.76 -3.40 1.13
CA ASP A 68 -14.75 -4.86 1.24
C ASP A 68 -13.97 -5.51 0.09
N LEU A 69 -14.17 -5.05 -1.15
CA LEU A 69 -13.44 -5.56 -2.31
C LEU A 69 -11.95 -5.24 -2.22
N LEU A 70 -11.59 -4.03 -1.78
CA LEU A 70 -10.20 -3.64 -1.58
C LEU A 70 -9.54 -4.52 -0.50
N GLU A 71 -10.21 -4.73 0.64
CA GLU A 71 -9.73 -5.61 1.70
C GLU A 71 -9.49 -7.03 1.21
N GLN A 72 -10.44 -7.60 0.46
CA GLN A 72 -10.31 -8.94 -0.09
C GLN A 72 -9.12 -9.05 -1.04
N ARG A 73 -8.92 -8.05 -1.92
CA ARG A 73 -7.79 -8.02 -2.85
C ARG A 73 -6.44 -7.92 -2.13
N ILE A 74 -6.38 -7.16 -1.03
CA ILE A 74 -5.18 -7.06 -0.18
C ILE A 74 -4.91 -8.39 0.50
N LYS A 75 -5.93 -9.01 1.13
CA LYS A 75 -5.82 -10.31 1.81
C LYS A 75 -5.42 -11.43 0.84
N ALA A 76 -5.94 -11.40 -0.39
CA ALA A 76 -5.59 -12.34 -1.45
C ALA A 76 -4.19 -12.10 -2.06
N GLY A 77 -3.52 -10.98 -1.74
CA GLY A 77 -2.23 -10.62 -2.32
C GLY A 77 -2.29 -10.27 -3.81
N ALA A 78 -3.47 -9.87 -4.30
CA ALA A 78 -3.69 -9.51 -5.71
C ALA A 78 -3.14 -8.13 -6.10
N LEU A 79 -2.63 -7.36 -5.13
CA LEU A 79 -2.07 -6.02 -5.29
C LEU A 79 -0.65 -5.98 -4.71
N SER A 80 0.23 -5.18 -5.31
CA SER A 80 1.51 -4.88 -4.66
C SER A 80 1.29 -4.06 -3.38
N PRO A 81 2.24 -4.08 -2.42
CA PRO A 81 2.08 -3.33 -1.18
C PRO A 81 2.04 -1.80 -1.37
N GLU A 82 2.61 -1.29 -2.48
CA GLU A 82 2.55 0.11 -2.86
C GLU A 82 1.17 0.48 -3.44
N GLU A 83 0.62 -0.37 -4.32
CA GLU A 83 -0.73 -0.19 -4.85
C GLU A 83 -1.78 -0.30 -3.75
N ALA A 84 -1.67 -1.32 -2.89
CA ALA A 84 -2.59 -1.52 -1.76
C ALA A 84 -2.65 -0.28 -0.85
N ALA A 85 -1.49 0.28 -0.47
CA ALA A 85 -1.46 1.48 0.36
C ALA A 85 -2.03 2.71 -0.36
N SER A 86 -1.73 2.87 -1.65
CA SER A 86 -2.26 3.97 -2.45
C SER A 86 -3.78 3.89 -2.59
N SER A 87 -4.32 2.68 -2.80
CA SER A 87 -5.76 2.44 -2.83
C SER A 87 -6.42 2.69 -1.49
N VAL A 88 -5.84 2.21 -0.38
CA VAL A 88 -6.34 2.48 0.98
C VAL A 88 -6.37 3.99 1.26
N ALA A 89 -5.33 4.73 0.89
CA ALA A 89 -5.29 6.18 1.05
C ALA A 89 -6.38 6.90 0.24
N LYS A 90 -6.59 6.50 -1.02
CA LYS A 90 -7.66 7.04 -1.87
C LYS A 90 -9.05 6.75 -1.31
N VAL A 91 -9.31 5.52 -0.89
CA VAL A 91 -10.61 5.15 -0.30
C VAL A 91 -10.82 5.87 1.02
N ARG A 92 -9.79 6.04 1.85
CA ARG A 92 -9.87 6.84 3.08
C ARG A 92 -10.23 8.30 2.80
N GLN A 93 -9.61 8.91 1.79
CA GLN A 93 -9.96 10.26 1.34
C GLN A 93 -11.41 10.31 0.84
N HIS A 94 -11.83 9.35 0.02
CA HIS A 94 -13.18 9.26 -0.48
C HIS A 94 -14.19 9.13 0.66
N VAL A 95 -13.94 8.29 1.67
CA VAL A 95 -14.78 8.13 2.86
C VAL A 95 -14.88 9.44 3.66
N ASN A 96 -13.79 10.19 3.77
CA ASN A 96 -13.79 11.48 4.46
C ASN A 96 -14.56 12.57 3.69
N GLU A 97 -14.46 12.61 2.36
CA GLU A 97 -15.16 13.59 1.53
C GLU A 97 -16.61 13.18 1.22
N ALA A 98 -16.93 11.89 1.38
CA ALA A 98 -18.22 11.32 1.02
C ALA A 98 -19.36 11.90 1.85
N GLN A 99 -20.33 12.47 1.15
CA GLN A 99 -21.62 12.88 1.69
C GLN A 99 -22.54 11.66 1.83
N VAL A 100 -22.37 10.88 2.90
CA VAL A 100 -23.14 9.66 3.16
C VAL A 100 -23.57 9.56 4.62
N VAL A 101 -24.62 8.79 4.87
CA VAL A 101 -25.16 8.53 6.20
C VAL A 101 -24.93 7.06 6.52
N GLY A 102 -24.08 6.77 7.50
CA GLY A 102 -23.71 5.42 7.90
C GLY A 102 -22.51 5.38 8.84
N ASP A 103 -22.02 4.17 9.13
CA ASP A 103 -20.90 3.95 10.04
C ASP A 103 -19.55 4.16 9.33
N LEU A 104 -19.21 5.43 9.09
CA LEU A 104 -17.93 5.81 8.49
C LEU A 104 -16.73 5.31 9.32
N ARG A 105 -16.89 5.23 10.64
CA ARG A 105 -15.85 4.74 11.55
C ARG A 105 -15.58 3.26 11.37
N ALA A 106 -16.61 2.44 11.13
CA ALA A 106 -16.43 1.03 10.80
C ALA A 106 -15.62 0.87 9.51
N LEU A 107 -15.88 1.69 8.48
CA LEU A 107 -15.10 1.68 7.24
C LEU A 107 -13.64 2.08 7.48
N LEU A 108 -13.41 3.17 8.22
CA LEU A 108 -12.05 3.60 8.58
C LEU A 108 -11.31 2.54 9.39
N SER A 109 -11.97 1.92 10.36
CA SER A 109 -11.39 0.84 11.19
C SER A 109 -11.00 -0.38 10.36
N ARG A 110 -11.80 -0.72 9.34
CA ARG A 110 -11.47 -1.78 8.37
C ARG A 110 -10.24 -1.43 7.53
N LEU A 111 -10.14 -0.18 7.06
CA LEU A 111 -8.97 0.32 6.35
C LEU A 111 -7.70 0.32 7.23
N ASP A 112 -7.82 0.69 8.50
CA ASP A 112 -6.71 0.64 9.45
C ASP A 112 -6.30 -0.81 9.75
N ALA A 113 -7.25 -1.76 9.79
CA ALA A 113 -6.98 -3.17 10.03
C ALA A 113 -6.20 -3.85 8.89
N VAL A 114 -6.27 -3.35 7.65
CA VAL A 114 -5.48 -3.88 6.52
C VAL A 114 -4.07 -3.28 6.43
N GLN A 115 -3.81 -2.14 7.06
CA GLN A 115 -2.49 -1.53 7.10
C GLN A 115 -1.37 -2.48 7.57
N PRO A 116 -1.51 -3.23 8.68
CA PRO A 116 -0.47 -4.17 9.11
C PRO A 116 -0.25 -5.32 8.13
N LEU A 117 -1.24 -5.70 7.31
CA LEU A 117 -1.06 -6.71 6.26
C LEU A 117 -0.17 -6.18 5.14
N ILE A 118 -0.39 -4.92 4.74
CA ILE A 118 0.43 -4.24 3.74
C ILE A 118 1.87 -4.11 4.23
N ASP A 119 2.06 -3.71 5.48
CA ASP A 119 3.40 -3.54 6.06
C ASP A 119 4.16 -4.86 6.15
N ARG A 120 3.49 -5.95 6.56
CA ARG A 120 4.08 -7.30 6.52
C ARG A 120 4.47 -7.72 5.11
N ALA A 121 3.62 -7.43 4.12
CA ALA A 121 3.91 -7.74 2.72
C ALA A 121 5.11 -6.92 2.18
N ARG A 122 5.25 -5.66 2.59
CA ARG A 122 6.44 -4.82 2.27
C ARG A 122 7.70 -5.40 2.84
N GLU A 123 7.70 -5.73 4.13
CA GLU A 123 8.88 -6.26 4.80
C GLU A 123 9.29 -7.61 4.20
N ARG A 124 8.33 -8.49 3.89
CA ARG A 124 8.61 -9.73 3.17
C ARG A 124 9.26 -9.49 1.81
N ARG A 125 8.70 -8.60 0.99
CA ARG A 125 9.27 -8.24 -0.33
C ARG A 125 10.67 -7.63 -0.21
N LYS A 126 10.89 -6.79 0.80
CA LYS A 126 12.18 -6.18 1.07
C LYS A 126 13.20 -7.23 1.49
N ALA A 127 12.83 -8.14 2.39
CA ALA A 127 13.68 -9.25 2.81
C ALA A 127 14.02 -10.19 1.65
N GLU A 128 13.06 -10.55 0.80
CA GLU A 128 13.28 -11.37 -0.39
C GLU A 128 14.24 -10.70 -1.38
N ARG A 129 14.09 -9.38 -1.61
CA ARG A 129 15.02 -8.61 -2.46
C ARG A 129 16.42 -8.55 -1.85
N ALA A 130 16.52 -8.30 -0.55
CA ALA A 130 17.81 -8.26 0.14
C ALA A 130 18.50 -9.63 0.11
N ALA A 131 17.77 -10.72 0.33
CA ALA A 131 18.29 -12.08 0.24
C ALA A 131 18.84 -12.38 -1.17
N LYS A 132 18.07 -12.08 -2.23
CA LYS A 132 18.52 -12.24 -3.62
C LYS A 132 19.76 -11.40 -3.93
N ALA A 133 19.85 -10.18 -3.40
CA ALA A 133 21.03 -9.33 -3.57
C ALA A 133 22.27 -9.93 -2.87
N ILE A 134 22.11 -10.47 -1.66
CA ILE A 134 23.19 -11.14 -0.93
C ILE A 134 23.64 -12.41 -1.67
N GLU A 135 22.71 -13.22 -2.16
CA GLU A 135 23.04 -14.42 -2.95
C GLU A 135 23.79 -14.07 -4.25
N ALA A 136 23.32 -13.06 -4.96
CA ALA A 136 23.98 -12.57 -6.18
C ALA A 136 25.40 -12.06 -5.89
N LYS A 137 25.59 -11.34 -4.79
CA LYS A 137 26.90 -10.88 -4.33
C LYS A 137 27.82 -12.06 -4.02
N ARG A 138 27.36 -13.04 -3.24
CA ARG A 138 28.14 -14.24 -2.89
C ARG A 138 28.52 -15.04 -4.12
N ALA A 139 27.62 -15.18 -5.09
CA ALA A 139 27.90 -15.85 -6.35
C ALA A 139 29.01 -15.12 -7.12
N LYS A 140 28.96 -13.79 -7.21
CA LYS A 140 30.01 -12.97 -7.83
C LYS A 140 31.34 -13.07 -7.09
N GLU A 141 31.34 -12.97 -5.76
CA GLU A 141 32.54 -13.15 -4.92
C GLU A 141 33.21 -14.51 -5.15
N LYS A 142 32.42 -15.58 -5.29
CA LYS A 142 32.95 -16.91 -5.63
C LYS A 142 33.61 -16.94 -7.00
N LEU A 143 33.02 -16.31 -8.02
CA LEU A 143 33.63 -16.21 -9.35
C LEU A 143 34.95 -15.42 -9.34
N VAL A 144 35.02 -14.33 -8.56
CA VAL A 144 36.26 -13.57 -8.37
C VAL A 144 37.32 -14.43 -7.71
N ALA A 145 36.98 -15.13 -6.61
CA ALA A 145 37.92 -16.00 -5.91
C ALA A 145 38.43 -17.15 -6.78
N GLU A 146 37.56 -17.77 -7.59
CA GLU A 146 37.98 -18.78 -8.57
C GLU A 146 38.92 -18.18 -9.64
N ALA A 147 38.64 -16.96 -10.14
CA ALA A 147 39.51 -16.29 -11.10
C ALA A 147 40.87 -15.91 -10.51
N GLU A 148 40.91 -15.40 -9.27
CA GLU A 148 42.16 -15.09 -8.54
C GLU A 148 42.98 -16.37 -8.29
N GLY A 149 42.32 -17.48 -7.95
CA GLY A 149 42.99 -18.78 -7.78
C GLY A 149 43.59 -19.31 -9.09
N LEU A 150 42.89 -19.15 -10.22
CA LEU A 150 43.42 -19.51 -11.54
C LEU A 150 44.60 -18.62 -11.94
N ALA A 151 44.53 -17.32 -11.62
CA ALA A 151 45.62 -16.37 -11.88
C ALA A 151 46.90 -16.68 -11.09
N ALA A 152 46.76 -17.24 -9.88
CA ALA A 152 47.90 -17.69 -9.06
C ALA A 152 48.40 -19.10 -9.45
N GLY A 153 47.63 -19.86 -10.23
CA GLY A 153 47.97 -21.20 -10.67
C GLY A 153 48.92 -21.22 -11.88
N ASN A 154 49.53 -22.38 -12.14
CA ASN A 154 50.49 -22.57 -13.23
C ASN A 154 49.91 -23.31 -14.47
N ASP A 155 48.60 -23.60 -14.49
CA ASP A 155 47.93 -24.29 -15.60
C ASP A 155 47.41 -23.28 -16.64
N TRP A 156 48.34 -22.78 -17.45
CA TRP A 156 48.12 -21.72 -18.44
C TRP A 156 47.07 -22.06 -19.51
N ARG A 157 46.90 -23.34 -19.87
CA ARG A 157 46.02 -23.76 -20.96
C ARG A 157 44.58 -23.98 -20.50
N ASN A 158 44.39 -24.65 -19.35
CA ASN A 158 43.05 -24.89 -18.81
C ASN A 158 42.47 -23.65 -18.13
N GLY A 159 43.30 -22.82 -17.49
CA GLY A 159 42.84 -21.60 -16.83
C GLY A 159 42.27 -20.56 -17.79
N ALA A 160 42.77 -20.47 -19.03
CA ALA A 160 42.23 -19.55 -20.04
C ALA A 160 40.78 -19.90 -20.44
N THR A 161 40.49 -21.19 -20.62
CA THR A 161 39.14 -21.68 -20.92
C THR A 161 38.23 -21.46 -19.73
N ARG A 162 38.69 -21.83 -18.53
CA ARG A 162 37.92 -21.67 -17.28
C ARG A 162 37.58 -20.19 -17.00
N LEU A 163 38.51 -19.28 -17.25
CA LEU A 163 38.30 -17.85 -17.04
C LEU A 163 37.25 -17.24 -18.00
N ARG A 164 37.15 -17.75 -19.23
CA ARG A 164 36.06 -17.39 -20.16
C ARG A 164 34.72 -17.92 -19.67
N GLU A 165 34.67 -19.12 -19.12
CA GLU A 165 33.45 -19.68 -18.50
C GLU A 165 33.00 -18.83 -17.31
N LEU A 166 33.93 -18.46 -16.41
CA LEU A 166 33.64 -17.59 -15.27
C LEU A 166 33.08 -16.23 -15.70
N LEU A 167 33.61 -15.64 -16.78
CA LEU A 167 33.07 -14.39 -17.35
C LEU A 167 31.64 -14.58 -17.91
N ALA A 168 31.36 -15.71 -18.55
CA ALA A 168 30.02 -16.02 -19.02
C ALA A 168 29.05 -16.17 -17.83
N SER A 169 29.46 -16.88 -16.78
CA SER A 169 28.70 -17.00 -15.53
C SER A 169 28.48 -15.65 -14.86
N TRP A 170 29.48 -14.77 -14.82
CA TRP A 170 29.37 -13.41 -14.30
C TRP A 170 28.27 -12.62 -15.01
N LYS A 171 28.24 -12.66 -16.34
CA LYS A 171 27.24 -11.96 -17.16
C LYS A 171 25.83 -12.52 -16.99
N ALA A 172 25.69 -13.80 -16.64
CA ALA A 172 24.42 -14.45 -16.38
C ALA A 172 23.85 -14.14 -14.99
N LEU A 173 24.68 -13.69 -14.04
CA LEU A 173 24.23 -13.32 -12.71
C LEU A 173 23.46 -12.00 -12.71
N PRO A 174 22.44 -11.86 -11.84
CA PRO A 174 21.70 -10.61 -11.71
C PRO A 174 22.64 -9.46 -11.29
N ARG A 175 22.33 -8.26 -11.77
CA ARG A 175 23.04 -7.04 -11.35
C ARG A 175 22.82 -6.82 -9.85
N ILE A 176 23.89 -6.49 -9.16
CA ILE A 176 23.87 -6.09 -7.76
C ILE A 176 24.04 -4.57 -7.67
N ASP A 177 24.18 -4.05 -6.45
CA ASP A 177 24.53 -2.65 -6.25
C ASP A 177 25.76 -2.25 -7.07
N LYS A 178 25.70 -1.09 -7.74
CA LYS A 178 26.69 -0.66 -8.72
C LYS A 178 28.10 -0.59 -8.10
N THR A 179 28.22 -0.02 -6.91
CA THR A 179 29.52 0.14 -6.25
C THR A 179 30.13 -1.21 -5.89
N GLN A 180 29.31 -2.18 -5.47
CA GLN A 180 29.79 -3.53 -5.18
C GLN A 180 30.15 -4.31 -6.45
N ASP A 181 29.37 -4.15 -7.52
CA ASP A 181 29.63 -4.78 -8.81
C ASP A 181 30.95 -4.31 -9.41
N ASP A 182 31.18 -3.00 -9.43
CA ASP A 182 32.39 -2.39 -9.98
C ASP A 182 33.64 -2.86 -9.21
N ALA A 183 33.59 -2.88 -7.88
CA ALA A 183 34.70 -3.35 -7.05
C ALA A 183 35.07 -4.83 -7.31
N LEU A 184 34.06 -5.70 -7.41
CA LEU A 184 34.27 -7.12 -7.70
C LEU A 184 34.72 -7.33 -9.16
N TRP A 185 34.19 -6.54 -10.10
CA TRP A 185 34.60 -6.57 -11.50
C TRP A 185 36.06 -6.14 -11.69
N HIS A 186 36.51 -5.09 -10.98
CA HIS A 186 37.90 -4.67 -11.02
C HIS A 186 38.85 -5.79 -10.58
N ARG A 187 38.52 -6.52 -9.51
CA ARG A 187 39.29 -7.69 -9.05
C ARG A 187 39.30 -8.80 -10.08
N PHE A 188 38.13 -9.16 -10.62
CA PHE A 188 38.01 -10.18 -11.67
C PHE A 188 38.82 -9.83 -12.91
N SER A 189 38.70 -8.58 -13.39
CA SER A 189 39.44 -8.13 -14.57
C SER A 189 40.94 -8.05 -14.30
N SER A 190 41.37 -7.65 -13.11
CA SER A 190 42.79 -7.64 -12.74
C SER A 190 43.37 -9.05 -12.78
N ALA A 191 42.71 -10.04 -12.16
CA ALA A 191 43.14 -11.44 -12.20
C ALA A 191 43.26 -11.95 -13.64
N ARG A 192 42.33 -11.57 -14.52
CA ARG A 192 42.39 -11.90 -15.95
C ARG A 192 43.54 -11.23 -16.69
N THR A 193 43.79 -9.95 -16.42
CA THR A 193 44.90 -9.23 -17.06
C THR A 193 46.24 -9.79 -16.61
N THR A 194 46.40 -10.17 -15.33
CA THR A 194 47.63 -10.82 -14.84
C THR A 194 47.87 -12.19 -15.49
N TYR A 195 46.81 -12.87 -15.91
CA TYR A 195 46.88 -14.19 -16.55
C TYR A 195 47.11 -14.14 -18.07
N THR A 196 46.93 -12.98 -18.71
CA THR A 196 47.12 -12.78 -20.18
C THR A 196 48.51 -12.25 -20.48
#